data_AF-A0A150P3K1-F1
#
_entry.id   AF-A0A150P3K1-F1
#
_cell.length_a   1.000
_cell.length_b   1.000
_cell.length_c   1.000
_cell.angle_alpha   90.00
_cell.angle_beta   90.00
_cell.angle_gamma   90.00
#
_symmetry.space_group_name_H-M   'P 1'
#
loop_
_entity.id
_entity.type
_entity.pdbx_description
1 polymer ?
#
loop_
_entity_poly.entity_id
_entity_poly.type
_entity_poly.pdbx_seq_one_letter_code
_entity_poly.pdbx_strand_id
1 'polypeptide(L)'
;MSLVLGTSVVFLMPRVYYSDPEATVGWKGRWHFSVLAPAMTLTALTLLVDLPIKDAIESTRPGCGIDETKAAVSGSGCESFGGPSTHAFASWGATGAGTGIFLVDTFRYSSGRFNAGGFIGNVAFPLTASVVTTIARSVAPEGTRPYENAGQIAIGGVTGFLSGLAVGTAYAMFQRPNCGYGNALFCW
;
A
#
# COMPACT_ATOMS: atom_id res chain seq x y z
N MET A 1 -8.29 1.42 -11.18
CA MET A 1 -8.18 -0.05 -11.16
C MET A 1 -6.83 -0.53 -10.61
N SER A 2 -5.69 0.04 -11.05
CA SER A 2 -4.34 -0.31 -10.55
C SER A 2 -4.22 -0.22 -9.03
N LEU A 3 -4.72 0.85 -8.42
CA LEU A 3 -4.72 1.04 -6.96
C LEU A 3 -5.35 -0.16 -6.24
N VAL A 4 -6.59 -0.50 -6.60
CA VAL A 4 -7.35 -1.59 -5.96
C VAL A 4 -6.62 -2.92 -6.09
N LEU A 5 -6.05 -3.21 -7.27
CA LEU A 5 -5.29 -4.44 -7.49
C LEU A 5 -4.00 -4.46 -6.66
N GLY A 6 -3.25 -3.35 -6.65
CA GLY A 6 -2.00 -3.23 -5.91
C GLY A 6 -2.17 -3.28 -4.40
N THR A 7 -3.25 -2.70 -3.86
CA THR A 7 -3.53 -2.72 -2.42
C THR A 7 -4.10 -4.06 -1.97
N SER A 8 -4.94 -4.69 -2.79
CA SER A 8 -5.56 -5.98 -2.45
C SER A 8 -4.58 -7.14 -2.46
N VAL A 9 -3.65 -7.21 -3.42
CA VAL A 9 -2.73 -8.35 -3.54
C VAL A 9 -1.90 -8.57 -2.26
N VAL A 10 -1.52 -7.48 -1.57
CA VAL A 10 -0.69 -7.53 -0.37
C VAL A 10 -1.41 -8.18 0.81
N PHE A 11 -2.72 -7.96 0.90
CA PHE A 11 -3.54 -8.45 2.00
C PHE A 11 -4.32 -9.72 1.65
N LEU A 12 -4.41 -10.03 0.35
CA LEU A 12 -5.07 -11.21 -0.19
C LEU A 12 -4.07 -12.25 -0.72
N MET A 13 -2.85 -12.29 -0.22
CA MET A 13 -1.95 -13.41 -0.53
C MET A 13 -1.52 -14.09 0.76
N PRO A 14 -1.21 -15.38 0.72
CA PRO A 14 -0.62 -16.03 1.86
C PRO A 14 0.78 -15.49 2.11
N ARG A 15 1.18 -15.42 3.38
CA ARG A 15 2.58 -15.23 3.75
C ARG A 15 3.35 -16.50 3.44
N VAL A 16 4.48 -16.36 2.77
CA VAL A 16 5.30 -17.48 2.31
C VAL A 16 6.60 -17.51 3.10
N TYR A 17 6.86 -18.63 3.76
CA TYR A 17 8.07 -18.81 4.58
C TYR A 17 8.65 -20.22 4.41
N TYR A 18 9.95 -20.34 4.66
CA TYR A 18 10.62 -21.64 4.64
C TYR A 18 10.46 -22.32 6.01
N SER A 19 9.92 -23.53 6.01
CA SER A 19 9.65 -24.32 7.21
C SER A 19 10.55 -25.56 7.20
N ASP A 20 11.31 -25.76 8.28
CA ASP A 20 12.16 -26.96 8.48
C ASP A 20 11.80 -27.78 9.75
N PRO A 21 10.52 -28.03 10.08
CA PRO A 21 10.17 -28.97 11.14
C PRO A 21 10.33 -30.41 10.64
N GLU A 22 10.60 -31.32 11.58
CA GLU A 22 10.85 -32.76 11.38
C GLU A 22 9.82 -33.50 10.50
N ALA A 23 8.62 -32.93 10.28
CA ALA A 23 7.53 -33.52 9.51
C ALA A 23 7.33 -32.98 8.08
N THR A 24 7.78 -31.78 7.72
CA THR A 24 7.59 -31.20 6.35
C THR A 24 8.60 -30.09 6.05
N VAL A 25 9.58 -30.40 5.19
CA VAL A 25 10.61 -29.46 4.72
C VAL A 25 10.12 -28.71 3.48
N GLY A 26 10.27 -27.38 3.44
CA GLY A 26 10.05 -26.58 2.23
C GLY A 26 9.28 -25.28 2.45
N TRP A 27 8.81 -24.68 1.34
CA TRP A 27 8.04 -23.44 1.34
C TRP A 27 6.58 -23.70 1.73
N LYS A 28 6.07 -22.91 2.68
CA LYS A 28 4.67 -22.94 3.09
C LYS A 28 4.03 -21.58 2.91
N GLY A 29 2.83 -21.57 2.33
CA GLY A 29 1.95 -20.41 2.29
C GLY A 29 0.86 -20.52 3.36
N ARG A 30 0.65 -19.45 4.15
CA ARG A 30 -0.40 -19.38 5.16
C ARG A 30 -1.14 -18.04 5.15
N TRP A 31 -2.45 -18.13 5.22
CA TRP A 31 -3.34 -16.96 5.30
C TRP A 31 -3.52 -16.54 6.74
N HIS A 32 -3.70 -15.24 6.98
CA HIS A 32 -3.79 -14.69 8.31
C HIS A 32 -4.99 -13.76 8.42
N PHE A 33 -5.93 -14.03 9.32
CA PHE A 33 -7.03 -13.09 9.58
C PHE A 33 -6.55 -11.79 10.22
N SER A 34 -5.47 -11.85 11.02
CA SER A 34 -4.77 -10.67 11.55
C SER A 34 -4.28 -9.69 10.48
N VAL A 35 -4.23 -10.08 9.19
CA VAL A 35 -3.93 -9.17 8.07
C VAL A 35 -4.96 -8.05 7.90
N LEU A 36 -6.15 -8.20 8.48
CA LEU A 36 -7.16 -7.15 8.47
C LEU A 36 -6.72 -5.91 9.27
N ALA A 37 -5.96 -6.10 10.36
CA ALA A 37 -5.48 -4.99 11.18
C ALA A 37 -4.53 -4.03 10.44
N PRO A 38 -3.47 -4.49 9.74
CA PRO A 38 -2.64 -3.61 8.92
C PRO A 38 -3.44 -3.01 7.73
N ALA A 39 -4.36 -3.76 7.12
CA ALA A 39 -5.21 -3.23 6.05
C ALA A 39 -6.09 -2.06 6.53
N MET A 40 -6.75 -2.21 7.68
CA MET A 40 -7.56 -1.17 8.31
C MET A 40 -6.70 0.03 8.73
N THR A 41 -5.50 -0.21 9.27
CA THR A 41 -4.55 0.86 9.63
C THR A 41 -4.18 1.71 8.42
N LEU A 42 -3.78 1.09 7.30
CA LEU A 42 -3.43 1.84 6.10
C LEU A 42 -4.63 2.54 5.47
N THR A 43 -5.82 1.95 5.57
CA THR A 43 -7.07 2.60 5.14
C THR A 43 -7.34 3.85 5.97
N ALA A 44 -7.22 3.77 7.29
CA ALA A 44 -7.38 4.91 8.17
C ALA A 44 -6.35 6.02 7.91
N LEU A 45 -5.07 5.66 7.72
CA LEU A 45 -4.04 6.62 7.34
C LEU A 45 -4.32 7.30 6.00
N THR A 46 -4.85 6.54 5.04
CA THR A 46 -5.26 7.08 3.73
C THR A 46 -6.40 8.09 3.88
N LEU A 47 -7.39 7.79 4.73
CA LEU A 47 -8.50 8.72 5.02
C LEU A 47 -8.02 9.98 5.76
N LEU A 48 -7.01 9.87 6.63
CA LEU A 48 -6.37 11.04 7.25
C LEU A 48 -5.67 11.92 6.22
N VAL A 49 -5.04 11.33 5.20
CA VAL A 49 -4.47 12.09 4.09
C VAL A 49 -5.57 12.80 3.30
N ASP A 50 -6.66 12.10 3.00
CA ASP A 50 -7.70 12.63 2.11
C ASP A 50 -8.56 13.72 2.74
N LEU A 51 -8.80 13.66 4.05
CA LEU A 51 -9.69 14.56 4.76
C LEU A 51 -8.89 15.68 5.46
N PRO A 52 -8.37 15.50 6.70
CA PRO A 52 -7.81 16.62 7.45
C PRO A 52 -6.50 17.17 6.87
N ILE A 53 -5.65 16.34 6.28
CA ILE A 53 -4.32 16.79 5.84
C ILE A 53 -4.42 17.63 4.56
N LYS A 54 -5.22 17.20 3.59
CA LYS A 54 -5.46 17.98 2.37
C LYS A 54 -6.10 19.33 2.66
N ASP A 55 -7.09 19.34 3.55
CA ASP A 55 -7.79 20.58 3.93
C ASP A 55 -6.86 21.54 4.68
N ALA A 56 -5.90 21.03 5.46
CA ALA A 56 -4.94 21.88 6.16
C ALA A 56 -3.83 22.44 5.25
N ILE A 57 -3.41 21.67 4.24
CA ILE A 57 -2.33 22.07 3.33
C ILE A 57 -2.85 22.97 2.21
N GLU A 58 -4.13 22.85 1.85
CA GLU A 58 -4.82 23.62 0.80
C GLU A 58 -4.07 23.60 -0.56
N SER A 59 -3.36 22.50 -0.84
CA SER A 59 -2.59 22.38 -2.07
C SER A 59 -3.52 22.13 -3.25
N THR A 60 -3.76 23.16 -4.05
CA THR A 60 -4.68 23.09 -5.20
C THR A 60 -4.14 22.19 -6.30
N ARG A 61 -5.07 21.60 -7.06
CA ARG A 61 -4.72 20.85 -8.27
C ARG A 61 -4.21 21.80 -9.37
N PRO A 62 -3.41 21.31 -10.32
CA PRO A 62 -2.93 22.12 -11.43
C PRO A 62 -4.07 22.78 -12.20
N GLY A 63 -4.10 24.12 -12.19
CA GLY A 63 -5.12 24.91 -12.90
C GLY A 63 -6.37 25.28 -12.10
N CYS A 64 -6.45 24.88 -10.83
CA CYS A 64 -7.55 25.23 -9.92
C CYS A 64 -7.20 26.41 -9.00
N GLY A 65 -8.17 27.28 -8.74
CA GLY A 65 -8.07 28.33 -7.73
C GLY A 65 -8.37 27.84 -6.31
N ILE A 66 -7.84 28.52 -5.29
CA ILE A 66 -8.13 28.18 -3.88
C ILE A 66 -9.61 28.41 -3.56
N ASP A 67 -10.17 29.55 -3.99
CA ASP A 67 -11.57 29.91 -3.69
C ASP A 67 -12.57 28.96 -4.37
N GLU A 68 -12.26 28.55 -5.60
CA GLU A 68 -13.02 27.54 -6.35
C GLU A 68 -13.00 26.17 -5.65
N THR A 69 -11.84 25.80 -5.11
CA THR A 69 -11.66 24.53 -4.39
C THR A 69 -12.38 24.54 -3.05
N LYS A 70 -12.31 25.64 -2.29
CA LYS A 70 -13.02 25.81 -1.01
C LYS A 70 -14.54 25.84 -1.17
N ALA A 71 -15.02 26.43 -2.27
CA ALA A 71 -16.44 26.45 -2.58
C ALA A 71 -16.98 25.11 -3.08
N ALA A 72 -16.09 24.12 -3.31
CA ALA A 72 -16.43 22.77 -3.80
C ALA A 72 -17.41 22.81 -4.99
N VAL A 73 -17.17 23.70 -5.95
CA VAL A 73 -18.09 23.96 -7.05
C VAL A 73 -18.25 22.70 -7.89
N SER A 74 -19.45 22.11 -7.86
CA SER A 74 -19.70 20.83 -8.52
C SER A 74 -19.55 20.92 -10.03
N GLY A 75 -18.87 19.95 -10.63
CA GLY A 75 -18.63 19.87 -12.08
C GLY A 75 -17.45 20.72 -12.58
N SER A 76 -16.74 21.44 -11.69
CA SER A 76 -15.55 22.24 -12.06
C SER A 76 -14.28 21.41 -12.27
N GLY A 77 -14.25 20.16 -11.76
CA GLY A 77 -13.02 19.35 -11.68
C GLY A 77 -12.05 19.79 -10.57
N CYS A 78 -12.38 20.88 -9.85
CA CYS A 78 -11.61 21.51 -8.80
C CYS A 78 -12.26 21.34 -7.41
N GLU A 79 -13.15 20.37 -7.24
CA GLU A 79 -13.96 20.18 -6.02
C GLU A 79 -13.15 19.79 -4.77
N SER A 80 -11.87 19.42 -4.92
CA SER A 80 -11.00 19.08 -3.78
C SER A 80 -9.53 19.34 -4.05
N PHE A 81 -8.79 19.54 -2.95
CA PHE A 81 -7.35 19.72 -2.98
C PHE A 81 -6.61 18.50 -3.56
N GLY A 82 -5.47 18.76 -4.20
CA GLY A 82 -4.64 17.76 -4.87
C GLY A 82 -3.51 17.20 -4.01
N GLY A 83 -3.06 17.93 -2.98
CA GLY A 83 -1.89 17.57 -2.20
C GLY A 83 -2.18 17.30 -0.72
N PRO A 84 -1.70 16.19 -0.14
CA PRO A 84 -0.90 15.11 -0.76
C PRO A 84 -1.76 14.16 -1.61
N SER A 85 -1.17 13.49 -2.60
CA SER A 85 -1.92 12.52 -3.41
C SER A 85 -2.34 11.30 -2.58
N THR A 86 -3.62 11.21 -2.25
CA THR A 86 -4.22 10.06 -1.54
C THR A 86 -4.03 8.75 -2.31
N HIS A 87 -4.11 8.82 -3.65
CA HIS A 87 -3.94 7.64 -4.50
C HIS A 87 -2.49 7.14 -4.46
N ALA A 88 -1.52 8.06 -4.55
CA ALA A 88 -0.11 7.70 -4.41
C ALA A 88 0.17 7.19 -2.99
N PHE A 89 -0.37 7.83 -1.96
CA PHE A 89 -0.22 7.39 -0.57
C PHE A 89 -0.70 5.96 -0.38
N ALA A 90 -1.92 5.65 -0.82
CA ALA A 90 -2.51 4.33 -0.67
C ALA A 90 -1.75 3.25 -1.46
N SER A 91 -1.40 3.50 -2.73
CA SER A 91 -0.70 2.51 -3.56
C SER A 91 0.72 2.24 -3.05
N TRP A 92 1.47 3.31 -2.77
CA TRP A 92 2.83 3.18 -2.26
C TRP A 92 2.84 2.65 -0.82
N GLY A 93 1.81 2.94 -0.03
CA GLY A 93 1.60 2.32 1.28
C GLY A 93 1.42 0.81 1.21
N ALA A 94 0.65 0.30 0.25
CA ALA A 94 0.60 -1.14 0.03
C ALA A 94 1.96 -1.71 -0.39
N THR A 95 2.68 -1.03 -1.29
CA THR A 95 4.03 -1.44 -1.70
C THR A 95 5.00 -1.49 -0.52
N GLY A 96 4.97 -0.47 0.34
CA GLY A 96 5.76 -0.45 1.57
C GLY A 96 5.39 -1.60 2.49
N ALA A 97 4.09 -1.81 2.73
CA ALA A 97 3.62 -2.87 3.62
C ALA A 97 4.02 -4.27 3.15
N GLY A 98 3.82 -4.57 1.87
CA GLY A 98 4.27 -5.84 1.30
C GLY A 98 5.79 -5.97 1.36
N THR A 99 6.55 -4.92 1.05
CA THR A 99 8.01 -4.92 1.19
C THR A 99 8.45 -5.24 2.63
N GLY A 100 7.82 -4.64 3.63
CA GLY A 100 8.09 -4.92 5.04
C GLY A 100 7.81 -6.37 5.42
N ILE A 101 6.66 -6.91 4.97
CA ILE A 101 6.30 -8.31 5.18
C ILE A 101 7.33 -9.24 4.56
N PHE A 102 7.67 -9.01 3.29
CA PHE A 102 8.64 -9.82 2.55
C PHE A 102 10.02 -9.83 3.20
N LEU A 103 10.51 -8.67 3.64
CA LEU A 103 11.83 -8.57 4.29
C LEU A 103 11.84 -9.36 5.60
N VAL A 104 10.81 -9.21 6.44
CA VAL A 104 10.73 -9.96 7.70
C VAL A 104 10.60 -11.46 7.44
N ASP A 105 9.73 -11.87 6.51
CA ASP A 105 9.55 -13.30 6.17
C ASP A 105 10.80 -13.93 5.60
N THR A 106 11.56 -13.19 4.80
CA THR A 106 12.82 -13.65 4.22
C THR A 106 13.90 -13.77 5.29
N PHE A 107 14.18 -12.70 6.03
CA PHE A 107 15.33 -12.66 6.93
C PHE A 107 15.09 -13.33 8.28
N ARG A 108 13.90 -13.17 8.85
CA ARG A 108 13.59 -13.69 10.19
C ARG A 108 13.05 -15.11 10.15
N TYR A 109 12.14 -15.42 9.23
CA TYR A 109 11.42 -16.70 9.22
C TYR A 109 11.93 -17.68 8.18
N SER A 110 12.69 -17.23 7.18
CA SER A 110 13.24 -18.10 6.11
C SER A 110 14.76 -18.18 6.12
N SER A 111 15.42 -17.69 7.18
CA SER A 111 16.90 -17.68 7.31
C SER A 111 17.63 -17.07 6.10
N GLY A 112 17.05 -16.02 5.52
CA GLY A 112 17.60 -15.33 4.35
C GLY A 112 17.33 -16.02 3.01
N ARG A 113 16.62 -17.16 2.99
CA ARG A 113 16.25 -17.82 1.73
C ARG A 113 15.21 -16.99 1.00
N PHE A 114 15.46 -16.71 -0.27
CA PHE A 114 14.56 -15.93 -1.12
C PHE A 114 13.42 -16.80 -1.66
N ASN A 115 12.19 -16.29 -1.62
CA ASN A 115 11.03 -16.91 -2.27
C ASN A 115 10.48 -16.02 -3.39
N ALA A 116 10.48 -16.53 -4.61
CA ALA A 116 9.97 -15.79 -5.77
C ALA A 116 8.47 -15.48 -5.67
N GLY A 117 7.65 -16.42 -5.20
CA GLY A 117 6.20 -16.20 -5.05
C GLY A 117 5.89 -15.12 -4.02
N GLY A 118 6.56 -15.18 -2.86
CA GLY A 118 6.49 -14.17 -1.81
C GLY A 118 6.94 -12.80 -2.31
N PHE A 119 8.05 -12.71 -3.04
CA PHE A 119 8.55 -11.47 -3.62
C PHE A 119 7.59 -10.87 -4.65
N ILE A 120 7.06 -11.69 -5.56
CA ILE A 120 6.16 -11.21 -6.62
C ILE A 120 4.89 -10.62 -6.02
N GLY A 121 4.26 -11.32 -5.07
CA GLY A 121 3.02 -10.85 -4.45
C GLY A 121 3.20 -9.66 -3.51
N ASN A 122 4.28 -9.65 -2.72
CA ASN A 122 4.53 -8.58 -1.73
C ASN A 122 5.21 -7.34 -2.29
N VAL A 123 6.02 -7.48 -3.34
CA VAL A 123 6.91 -6.40 -3.78
C VAL A 123 6.65 -6.05 -5.24
N ALA A 124 6.86 -7.00 -6.15
CA ALA A 124 6.88 -6.69 -7.58
C ALA A 124 5.51 -6.20 -8.09
N PHE A 125 4.43 -6.90 -7.73
CA PHE A 125 3.09 -6.54 -8.17
C PHE A 125 2.60 -5.21 -7.57
N PRO A 126 2.66 -4.99 -6.23
CA PRO A 126 2.28 -3.71 -5.63
C PRO A 126 3.11 -2.53 -6.16
N LEU A 127 4.43 -2.73 -6.35
CA LEU A 127 5.32 -1.72 -6.91
C LEU A 127 4.87 -1.32 -8.31
N THR A 128 4.65 -2.31 -9.18
CA THR A 128 4.19 -2.07 -10.55
C THR A 128 2.85 -1.33 -10.57
N ALA A 129 1.89 -1.79 -9.74
CA ALA A 129 0.60 -1.14 -9.60
C ALA A 129 0.72 0.31 -9.08
N SER A 130 1.69 0.58 -8.20
CA SER A 130 1.95 1.93 -7.68
C SER A 130 2.55 2.85 -8.73
N VAL A 131 3.49 2.36 -9.54
CA VAL A 131 4.03 3.11 -10.69
C VAL A 131 2.90 3.46 -11.67
N VAL A 132 2.06 2.49 -12.03
CA VAL A 132 0.89 2.75 -12.90
C VAL A 132 -0.06 3.75 -12.28
N THR A 133 -0.30 3.67 -10.97
CA THR A 133 -1.15 4.62 -10.25
C THR A 133 -0.56 6.02 -10.30
N THR A 134 0.74 6.19 -10.03
CA THR A 134 1.45 7.47 -10.16
C THR A 134 1.33 8.05 -11.56
N ILE A 135 1.55 7.25 -12.61
CA ILE A 135 1.39 7.68 -14.01
C ILE A 135 -0.05 8.14 -14.27
N ALA A 136 -1.05 7.38 -13.79
CA ALA A 136 -2.45 7.74 -13.95
C ALA A 136 -2.81 9.08 -13.25
N ARG A 137 -2.10 9.46 -12.19
CA ARG A 137 -2.28 10.77 -11.52
C ARG A 137 -1.56 11.91 -12.23
N SER A 138 -0.47 11.62 -12.96
CA SER A 138 0.26 12.61 -13.75
C SER A 138 -0.34 12.86 -15.13
N VAL A 139 -1.40 12.15 -15.52
CA VAL A 139 -2.07 12.30 -16.82
C VAL A 139 -3.49 12.84 -16.63
N ALA A 140 -3.95 13.72 -17.53
CA ALA A 140 -5.30 14.25 -17.51
C ALA A 140 -6.30 13.24 -18.10
N PRO A 141 -7.50 13.09 -17.52
CA PRO A 141 -8.60 12.37 -18.18
C PRO A 141 -9.17 13.13 -19.39
N GLU A 142 -9.19 14.49 -19.36
CA GLU A 142 -9.92 15.31 -20.34
C GLU A 142 -9.18 16.60 -20.77
N GLY A 143 -7.84 16.62 -20.79
CA GLY A 143 -7.10 17.82 -21.21
C GLY A 143 -5.58 17.65 -21.31
N THR A 144 -4.86 18.77 -21.42
CA THR A 144 -3.38 18.80 -21.50
C THR A 144 -2.69 18.88 -20.12
N ARG A 145 -3.46 18.94 -19.02
CA ARG A 145 -2.93 19.23 -17.67
C ARG A 145 -3.00 18.03 -16.72
N PRO A 146 -1.94 17.75 -15.95
CA PRO A 146 -1.92 16.62 -15.02
C PRO A 146 -2.97 16.80 -13.90
N TYR A 147 -3.56 15.69 -13.43
CA TYR A 147 -4.55 15.71 -12.35
C TYR A 147 -3.94 16.13 -11.00
N GLU A 148 -2.72 15.70 -10.72
CA GLU A 148 -1.90 16.10 -9.57
C GLU A 148 -0.49 16.51 -10.04
N ASN A 149 0.13 17.46 -9.36
CA ASN A 149 1.51 17.83 -9.67
C ASN A 149 2.51 16.80 -9.10
N ALA A 150 3.74 16.81 -9.63
CA ALA A 150 4.78 15.87 -9.22
C ALA A 150 5.10 15.92 -7.72
N GLY A 151 5.04 17.11 -7.09
CA GLY A 151 5.28 17.26 -5.65
C GLY A 151 4.20 16.61 -4.79
N GLN A 152 2.93 16.80 -5.15
CA GLN A 152 1.77 16.19 -4.48
C GLN A 152 1.84 14.65 -4.55
N ILE A 153 2.21 14.14 -5.72
CA ILE A 153 2.41 12.70 -5.94
C ILE A 153 3.62 12.19 -5.17
N ALA A 154 4.76 12.88 -5.22
CA ALA A 154 5.98 12.44 -4.55
C ALA A 154 5.82 12.42 -3.03
N ILE A 155 5.23 13.46 -2.43
CA ILE A 155 4.97 13.52 -0.99
C ILE A 155 4.03 12.38 -0.58
N GLY A 156 2.92 12.19 -1.30
CA GLY A 156 1.99 11.09 -1.05
C GLY A 156 2.67 9.73 -1.17
N GLY A 157 3.43 9.50 -2.24
CA GLY A 157 4.12 8.24 -2.49
C GLY A 157 5.19 7.90 -1.45
N VAL A 158 6.06 8.86 -1.10
CA VAL A 158 7.14 8.64 -0.12
C VAL A 158 6.56 8.41 1.28
N THR A 159 5.62 9.26 1.72
CA THR A 159 4.99 9.11 3.04
C THR A 159 4.20 7.81 3.11
N GLY A 160 3.43 7.48 2.07
CA GLY A 160 2.72 6.23 1.92
C GLY A 160 3.66 5.03 2.06
N PHE A 161 4.72 4.98 1.26
CA PHE A 161 5.70 3.89 1.30
C PHE A 161 6.29 3.68 2.69
N LEU A 162 6.71 4.75 3.37
CA LEU A 162 7.31 4.64 4.70
C LEU A 162 6.29 4.20 5.77
N SER A 163 5.08 4.74 5.75
CA SER A 163 3.99 4.30 6.64
C SER A 163 3.64 2.83 6.40
N GLY A 164 3.52 2.45 5.13
CA GLY A 164 3.34 1.08 4.69
C GLY A 164 4.41 0.16 5.23
N LEU A 165 5.68 0.50 4.99
CA LEU A 165 6.83 -0.28 5.42
C LEU A 165 6.84 -0.50 6.93
N ALA A 166 6.57 0.55 7.70
CA ALA A 166 6.48 0.45 9.16
C ALA A 166 5.35 -0.50 9.60
N VAL A 167 4.14 -0.35 9.03
CA VAL A 167 2.97 -1.19 9.37
C VAL A 167 3.19 -2.65 8.97
N GLY A 168 3.67 -2.89 7.75
CA GLY A 168 3.93 -4.24 7.24
C GLY A 168 5.05 -4.95 8.01
N THR A 169 6.12 -4.22 8.35
CA THR A 169 7.20 -4.75 9.19
C THR A 169 6.68 -5.07 10.58
N ALA A 170 5.95 -4.16 11.23
CA ALA A 170 5.38 -4.39 12.56
C ALA A 170 4.45 -5.61 12.56
N TYR A 171 3.51 -5.68 11.61
CA TYR A 171 2.63 -6.82 11.43
C TYR A 171 3.42 -8.12 11.28
N ALA A 172 4.41 -8.16 10.39
CA ALA A 172 5.18 -9.36 10.15
C ALA A 172 6.08 -9.76 11.33
N MET A 173 6.52 -8.81 12.16
CA MET A 173 7.30 -9.10 13.36
C MET A 173 6.44 -9.66 14.51
N PHE A 174 5.22 -9.13 14.70
CA PHE A 174 4.34 -9.57 15.77
C PHE A 174 3.60 -10.86 15.42
N GLN A 175 3.23 -11.03 14.15
CA GLN A 175 2.56 -12.21 13.67
C GLN A 175 3.55 -13.16 13.01
N ARG A 176 3.77 -14.33 13.59
CA ARG A 176 4.56 -15.38 12.92
C ARG A 176 3.78 -15.90 11.71
N PRO A 177 4.44 -16.26 10.61
CA PRO A 177 3.77 -16.78 9.42
C PRO A 177 3.23 -18.22 9.59
N ASN A 178 3.45 -18.87 10.74
CA ASN A 178 2.99 -20.23 11.03
C ASN A 178 1.73 -20.23 11.92
N CYS A 179 0.80 -21.18 11.68
CA CYS A 179 -0.42 -21.32 12.48
C CYS A 179 -0.23 -22.12 13.79
N GLY A 180 0.97 -22.12 14.39
CA GLY A 180 1.30 -22.98 15.53
C GLY A 180 1.39 -24.47 15.17
N TYR A 181 0.98 -25.37 16.08
CA TYR A 181 1.07 -26.84 15.92
C TYR A 181 0.08 -27.43 14.90
N GLY A 182 -0.80 -26.63 14.32
CA GLY A 182 -1.76 -27.08 13.30
C GLY A 182 -1.22 -26.95 11.88
N ASN A 183 -1.51 -27.95 11.03
CA ASN A 183 -1.31 -27.86 9.57
C ASN A 183 -2.39 -26.98 8.88
N ALA A 184 -3.03 -26.08 9.62
CA ALA A 184 -4.09 -25.22 9.09
C ALA A 184 -3.56 -24.30 7.99
N LEU A 185 -4.39 -24.04 6.98
CA LEU A 185 -4.08 -23.09 5.90
C LEU A 185 -4.30 -21.64 6.34
N PHE A 186 -5.22 -21.43 7.29
CA PHE A 186 -5.61 -20.13 7.83
C PHE A 186 -5.19 -20.03 9.31
N CYS A 187 -4.50 -18.95 9.64
CA CYS A 187 -4.08 -18.60 10.98
C CYS A 187 -4.87 -17.37 11.46
N TRP A 188 -5.01 -17.23 12.79
CA TRP A 188 -5.49 -16.01 13.42
C TRP A 188 -4.34 -15.04 13.63
#